data_AF-A0A449B1B7-F1
#
_entry.id   AF-A0A449B1B7-F1
#
_cell.length_a   1.000
_cell.length_b   1.000
_cell.length_c   1.000
_cell.angle_alpha   90.00
_cell.angle_beta   90.00
_cell.angle_gamma   90.00
#
_symmetry.space_group_name_H-M   'P 1'
#
loop_
_entity.id
_entity.type
_entity.pdbx_description
1 polymer ?
#
loop_
_entity_poly.entity_id
_entity_poly.type
_entity_poly.pdbx_seq_one_letter_code
_entity_poly.pdbx_strand_id
1 'polypeptide(L)' 'MLSNHNTEFINQLYKNTIFMLYKAKRMINSKGTGRGFIEEVVITNY' A
#
# COMPACT_ATOMS: atom_id res chain seq x y z
N MET A 1 -6.65 -7.68 -7.78
CA MET A 1 -5.97 -7.44 -6.49
C MET A 1 -4.70 -6.65 -6.76
N LEU A 2 -4.56 -5.46 -6.16
CA LEU A 2 -3.43 -4.55 -6.34
C LEU A 2 -2.91 -4.10 -4.98
N SER A 3 -1.60 -4.17 -4.75
CA SER A 3 -0.96 -3.64 -3.54
C SER A 3 -0.31 -2.28 -3.84
N ASN A 4 -0.48 -1.30 -2.94
CA ASN A 4 0.15 0.01 -3.08
C ASN A 4 0.48 0.65 -1.74
N HIS A 5 1.25 1.74 -1.75
CA HIS A 5 1.53 2.55 -0.57
C HIS A 5 0.25 3.21 -0.03
N ASN A 6 0.07 3.16 1.29
CA ASN A 6 -1.00 3.89 1.96
C ASN A 6 -0.72 5.40 1.93
N THR A 7 -1.18 6.08 0.89
CA THR A 7 -1.11 7.53 0.76
C THR A 7 -2.51 8.10 0.55
N GLU A 8 -2.73 9.36 0.93
CA GLU A 8 -4.02 10.02 0.75
C GLU A 8 -4.47 10.03 -0.72
N PHE A 9 -3.53 10.21 -1.66
CA PHE A 9 -3.81 10.14 -3.09
C PHE A 9 -4.38 8.78 -3.51
N ILE A 10 -3.77 7.67 -3.07
CA ILE A 10 -4.24 6.31 -3.38
C ILE A 10 -5.61 6.06 -2.73
N ASN A 11 -5.81 6.53 -1.50
CA ASN A 11 -7.08 6.38 -0.79
C ASN A 11 -8.21 7.12 -1.49
N GLN A 12 -7.95 8.31 -2.06
CA GLN A 12 -8.92 9.05 -2.85
C GLN A 12 -9.21 8.38 -4.19
N LEU A 13 -8.17 7.89 -4.88
CA LEU A 13 -8.29 7.23 -6.19
C LEU A 13 -9.15 5.96 -6.13
N TYR A 14 -9.04 5.20 -5.03
CA TYR A 14 -9.70 3.91 -4.84
C TYR A 14 -10.80 3.92 -3.77
N LYS A 15 -11.35 5.09 -3.43
CA LYS A 15 -12.33 5.27 -2.34
C LYS A 15 -13.55 4.35 -2.37
N ASN A 16 -13.96 3.89 -3.56
CA ASN A 16 -15.16 3.06 -3.76
C ASN A 16 -14.83 1.56 -3.94
N THR A 17 -13.62 1.13 -3.60
CA THR A 17 -13.18 -0.28 -3.69
C THR A 17 -12.91 -0.86 -2.31
N ILE A 18 -12.87 -2.18 -2.19
CA ILE A 18 -12.57 -2.83 -0.91
C ILE A 18 -11.07 -2.71 -0.66
N PHE A 19 -10.71 -2.03 0.44
CA PHE A 19 -9.33 -1.85 0.90
C PHE A 19 -9.06 -2.65 2.17
N MET A 20 -7.91 -3.30 2.21
CA MET A 20 -7.33 -3.86 3.45
C MET A 20 -6.01 -3.15 3.72
N LEU A 21 -5.87 -2.59 4.93
CA LEU A 21 -4.62 -2.02 5.42
C LEU A 21 -3.75 -3.14 6.00
N TYR A 22 -2.50 -3.22 5.54
CA TYR A 22 -1.56 -4.23 6.00
C TYR A 22 -0.21 -3.61 6.33
N LYS A 23 0.41 -4.07 7.42
CA LYS A 23 1.82 -3.76 7.72
C LYS A 23 2.70 -4.74 6.97
N ALA A 24 3.23 -4.30 5.84
CA ALA A 24 4.10 -5.11 4.99
C ALA A 24 5.57 -4.74 5.21
N LYS A 25 6.46 -5.72 5.09
CA LYS A 25 7.91 -5.49 5.13
C LYS A 25 8.43 -5.26 3.72
N ARG A 26 8.75 -4.01 3.38
CA ARG A 26 9.35 -3.65 2.11
C ARG A 26 10.84 -3.95 2.10
N MET A 27 11.20 -5.05 1.45
CA MET A 27 12.60 -5.52 1.34
C MET A 27 13.39 -4.80 0.24
N ILE A 28 12.71 -4.21 -0.74
CA ILE A 28 13.33 -3.53 -1.89
C ILE A 28 12.89 -2.07 -1.94
N ASN A 29 13.88 -1.18 -1.99
CA ASN A 29 13.70 0.26 -2.17
C ASN A 29 15.01 0.82 -2.77
N SER A 30 14.90 1.79 -3.68
CA SER A 30 16.03 2.51 -4.27
C SER A 30 16.87 3.21 -3.20
N LYS A 31 16.25 3.66 -2.11
CA LYS A 31 16.95 4.14 -0.90
C LYS A 31 17.01 3.00 0.12
N GLY A 32 18.20 2.49 0.42
CA GLY A 32 18.40 1.38 1.36
C GLY A 32 17.81 1.63 2.76
N THR A 33 17.92 2.85 3.26
CA THR A 33 17.33 3.26 4.56
C THR A 33 15.80 3.36 4.53
N GLY A 34 15.19 3.25 3.35
CA GLY A 34 13.74 3.25 3.17
C GLY A 34 13.14 1.83 3.07
N ARG A 35 13.91 0.80 3.40
CA ARG A 35 13.45 -0.58 3.56
C ARG A 35 12.97 -0.78 5.01
N GLY A 36 11.97 -1.63 5.23
CA GLY A 36 11.40 -1.86 6.56
C GLY A 36 9.90 -2.05 6.54
N PHE A 37 9.27 -1.96 7.70
CA PHE A 37 7.81 -2.03 7.81
C PHE A 37 7.19 -0.74 7.30
N ILE A 38 6.24 -0.89 6.38
CA ILE A 38 5.43 0.20 5.84
C ILE A 38 3.96 -0.21 5.86
N GLU A 39 3.08 0.77 5.74
CA GLU A 39 1.66 0.52 5.56
C GLU A 39 1.34 0.46 4.08
N GLU A 40 0.80 -0.67 3.65
CA GLU A 40 0.33 -0.90 2.29
C GLU A 40 -1.19 -1.10 2.30
N VAL A 41 -1.83 -0.68 1.23
CA VAL A 41 -3.23 -0.95 0.95
C VAL A 41 -3.32 -2.04 -0.10
N VAL A 42 -4.17 -3.03 0.16
CA VAL A 42 -4.56 -4.05 -0.83
C VAL A 42 -5.94 -3.68 -1.34
N ILE A 43 -6.02 -3.42 -2.64
CA ILE A 43 -7.21 -3.00 -3.37
C ILE A 43 -7.79 -4.20 -4.12
N THR A 44 -9.06 -4.48 -3.88
CA THR A 44 -9.81 -5.59 -4.50
C THR A 44 -11.17 -5.12 -5.01
N ASN A 45 -11.68 -5.80 -6.04
CA ASN A 45 -12.92 -5.45 -6.74
C ASN A 45 -13.92 -6.62 -6.79
N TYR A 46 -13.82 -7.55 -5.84
CA TYR A 46 -14.66 -8.72 -5.66
C TYR A 46 -14.73 -9.08 -4.17
#